data_AF-A0A2C6M4H1-F1
#
_entry.id   AF-A0A2C6M4H1-F1
#
_cell.length_a   1.000
_cell.length_b   1.000
_cell.length_c   1.000
_cell.angle_alpha   90.00
_cell.angle_beta   90.00
_cell.angle_gamma   90.00
#
_symmetry.space_group_name_H-M   'P 1'
#
loop_
_entity.id
_entity.type
_entity.pdbx_description
1 polymer ?
#
loop_
_entity_poly.entity_id
_entity_poly.type
_entity_poly.pdbx_seq_one_letter_code
_entity_poly.pdbx_strand_id
1 'polypeptide(L)' 'MNIQIQWFPGHMAKAKRQVQEALKLVDVAIELLDARIPVSSGNPMIDQILGKNQG' A
#
# COMPACT_ATOMS: atom_id res chain seq x y z
N MET A 1 9.60 9.94 20.63
CA MET A 1 8.19 9.88 20.18
C MET A 1 7.91 8.45 19.73
N ASN A 2 6.95 7.77 20.34
CA ASN A 2 6.65 6.37 19.99
C ASN A 2 5.71 6.33 18.76
N ILE A 3 6.28 6.17 17.57
CA ILE A 3 5.54 6.09 16.30
C ILE A 3 5.26 4.61 16.00
N GLN A 4 4.38 3.99 16.78
CA GLN A 4 3.98 2.60 16.56
C GLN A 4 2.57 2.56 15.96
N ILE A 5 2.47 2.15 14.70
CA ILE A 5 1.18 1.98 14.02
C ILE A 5 0.59 0.63 14.45
N GLN A 6 -0.64 0.65 14.98
CA GLN A 6 -1.35 -0.57 15.35
C GLN A 6 -2.30 -1.02 14.23
N TRP A 7 -1.99 -2.15 13.61
CA TRP A 7 -2.73 -2.69 12.46
C TRP A 7 -3.83 -3.66 12.89
N PHE A 8 -5.03 -3.14 13.17
CA PHE A 8 -6.26 -3.93 13.33
C PHE A 8 -7.06 -3.95 12.03
N PRO A 9 -7.99 -4.91 11.83
CA PRO A 9 -8.77 -5.04 10.61
C PRO A 9 -9.38 -3.72 10.09
N GLY A 10 -9.93 -2.89 10.97
CA GLY A 10 -10.49 -1.59 10.60
C GLY A 10 -9.45 -0.59 10.07
N HIS A 11 -8.25 -0.55 10.65
CA HIS A 11 -7.18 0.34 10.19
C HIS A 11 -6.63 -0.07 8.83
N MET A 12 -6.45 -1.37 8.61
CA MET A 12 -6.01 -1.91 7.32
C MET A 12 -7.02 -1.59 6.22
N ALA A 13 -8.32 -1.81 6.49
CA ALA A 13 -9.39 -1.50 5.53
C ALA A 13 -9.46 0.01 5.22
N LYS A 14 -9.32 0.86 6.24
CA LYS A 14 -9.30 2.33 6.07
C LYS A 14 -8.10 2.78 5.23
N ALA A 15 -6.90 2.29 5.54
CA ALA A 15 -5.68 2.62 4.81
C ALA A 15 -5.78 2.18 3.34
N LYS A 16 -6.25 0.95 3.09
CA LYS A 16 -6.51 0.46 1.73
C LYS A 16 -7.45 1.39 0.96
N ARG A 17 -8.59 1.77 1.56
CA ARG A 17 -9.55 2.68 0.93
C ARG A 17 -8.92 4.05 0.62
N GLN A 18 -8.18 4.62 1.56
CA GLN A 18 -7.54 5.93 1.37
C GLN A 18 -6.52 5.90 0.23
N VAL A 19 -5.71 4.85 0.14
CA VAL A 19 -4.76 4.67 -0.96
C VAL A 19 -5.50 4.51 -2.29
N GLN A 20 -6.56 3.70 -2.35
CA GLN A 20 -7.34 3.51 -3.57
C GLN A 20 -8.01 4.80 -4.07
N GLU A 21 -8.51 5.64 -3.17
CA GLU A 21 -9.07 6.95 -3.57
C GLU A 21 -7.98 7.91 -4.05
N ALA A 22 -6.81 7.93 -3.40
CA ALA A 22 -5.69 8.76 -3.83
C ALA A 22 -5.14 8.33 -5.21
N LEU A 23 -5.11 7.03 -5.50
CA LEU A 23 -4.67 6.50 -6.79
C LEU A 23 -5.52 6.98 -7.98
N LYS A 24 -6.81 7.29 -7.78
CA LYS A 24 -7.68 7.83 -8.84
C LYS A 24 -7.32 9.27 -9.23
N LEU A 25 -6.52 9.96 -8.41
CA LEU A 25 -6.19 11.37 -8.58
C LEU A 25 -4.80 11.61 -9.20
N VAL A 26 -4.05 10.53 -9.48
CA VAL A 26 -2.66 10.60 -9.94
C VAL A 26 -2.46 9.73 -11.17
N ASP A 27 -1.56 10.15 -12.05
CA ASP A 27 -1.20 9.38 -13.25
C ASP A 27 -0.14 8.31 -12.97
N VAL A 28 0.68 8.52 -11.93
CA VAL A 28 1.80 7.64 -11.57
C VAL A 28 1.82 7.41 -10.06
N ALA A 29 2.01 6.14 -9.68
CA ALA A 29 2.24 5.72 -8.30
C ALA A 29 3.65 5.14 -8.16
N ILE A 30 4.35 5.49 -7.08
CA ILE A 30 5.69 4.98 -6.77
C ILE A 30 5.60 4.14 -5.50
N GLU A 31 5.99 2.87 -5.60
CA GLU A 31 6.18 2.01 -4.43
C GLU A 31 7.58 2.20 -3.87
N LEU A 32 7.68 2.63 -2.62
CA LEU A 32 8.95 2.77 -1.91
C LEU A 32 9.23 1.52 -1.08
N LEU A 33 10.37 0.88 -1.31
CA LEU A 33 10.77 -0.38 -0.70
C LEU A 33 12.09 -0.26 0.07
N ASP A 34 12.34 -1.21 0.97
CA ASP A 34 13.65 -1.36 1.62
C ASP A 34 14.58 -2.17 0.70
N ALA A 35 15.71 -1.59 0.32
CA ALA A 35 16.68 -2.19 -0.59
C ALA A 35 17.30 -3.51 -0.09
N ARG A 36 17.30 -3.74 1.24
CA ARG A 36 17.86 -4.97 1.83
C ARG A 36 16.93 -6.17 1.68
N ILE A 37 15.62 -5.91 1.62
CA ILE A 37 14.55 -6.91 1.54
C ILE A 37 13.44 -6.42 0.59
N PRO A 38 13.74 -6.18 -0.69
CA PRO A 38 12.83 -5.49 -1.60
C PRO A 38 11.50 -6.24 -1.77
N VAL A 39 11.55 -7.58 -1.85
CA VAL A 39 10.34 -8.40 -1.99
C VAL A 39 9.54 -8.44 -0.69
N SER A 40 10.19 -8.67 0.45
CA SER A 40 9.50 -8.87 1.73
C SER A 40 9.03 -7.58 2.41
N SER A 41 9.58 -6.43 2.01
CA SER A 41 9.16 -5.12 2.54
C SER A 41 7.94 -4.54 1.83
N GLY A 42 7.59 -5.08 0.64
CA GLY A 42 6.41 -4.69 -0.10
C GLY A 42 5.11 -5.09 0.58
N ASN A 43 4.03 -4.35 0.31
CA ASN A 43 2.72 -4.73 0.81
C ASN A 43 2.22 -5.96 0.03
N PRO A 44 1.83 -7.07 0.69
CA PRO A 44 1.35 -8.27 -0.01
C PRO A 44 0.15 -8.04 -0.93
N MET A 45 -0.58 -6.94 -0.74
CA MET A 45 -1.74 -6.55 -1.54
C MET A 45 -1.43 -5.48 -2.59
N ILE A 46 -0.16 -5.09 -2.78
CA ILE A 46 0.17 -3.91 -3.60
C ILE A 46 -0.28 -4.07 -5.05
N ASP A 47 -0.15 -5.24 -5.65
CA ASP A 47 -0.56 -5.47 -7.04
C ASP A 47 -2.08 -5.38 -7.22
N GLN A 48 -2.85 -5.79 -6.20
CA GLN A 48 -4.30 -5.59 -6.17
C GLN A 48 -4.64 -4.11 -6.05
N ILE A 49 -3.91 -3.37 -5.21
CA ILE A 49 -4.14 -1.94 -4.98
C ILE A 49 -3.82 -1.12 -6.23
N LEU A 50 -2.72 -1.45 -6.94
CA LEU A 50 -2.28 -0.78 -8.17
C LEU A 50 -3.02 -1.26 -9.42
N GLY A 51 -3.91 -2.26 -9.31
CA GLY A 51 -4.73 -2.73 -10.44
C GLY A 51 -3.96 -3.51 -11.51
N LYS A 52 -2.79 -4.09 -11.18
CA LYS A 52 -1.92 -4.80 -12.16
C LYS A 52 -2.50 -6.12 -12.71
N ASN A 53 -3.60 -6.63 -12.15
CA ASN A 53 -4.21 -7.91 -12.53
C ASN A 53 -5.46 -7.77 -13.43
N GLN A 54 -5.55 -6.74 -14.26
CA GLN A 54 -6.58 -6.63 -15.30
C GLN A 54 -6.00 -7.09 -16.63
N GLY A 55 -6.03 -8.41 -16.85
CA GLY A 55 -5.90 -9.02 -18.18
C GLY A 55 -7.23 -9.02 -18.92
#